data_AF-A0A6A5H9Y3-F1
#
_entry.id   AF-A0A6A5H9Y3-F1
#
_cell.length_a   1.000
_cell.length_b   1.000
_cell.length_c   1.000
_cell.angle_alpha   90.00
_cell.angle_beta   90.00
_cell.angle_gamma   90.00
#
_symmetry.space_group_name_H-M   'P 1'
#
loop_
_entity.id
_entity.type
_entity.pdbx_description
1 polymer ?
#
loop_
_entity_poly.entity_id
_entity_poly.type
_entity_poly.pdbx_seq_one_letter_code
_entity_poly.pdbx_strand_id
1 'polypeptide(L)'
;MYRGCRRVFGNLEITWIEAPEIRKWRQVTNQTVYADVDYLKTINFFDHIEEIRGSLIIYRANIQTISFPKLRVIYGDEVFHDQALYIHQNEKVNELVMNELRVIRNGSVTIQNNPRMCYLGTKVDWNEILYDSSKQTVETWNSHKACWNNGDPIASCHKSCTKDKCWGNGDNDCQKMYRSVCPKCCSQCFYSNITHSYECCDSTCLGGCTDHGPDNCIACSKYRMDDKICVDTCPPRKIYNDRRGRLVPNPDGRYQNGNHCVKECPPELLIENDVCVRHCSEGYDQPEDSRECEKCRGSGCSKNCIVEGPLTSRKLKTLEGCERIDGHLMIETTFKYEELKVLESVKIVTEYIEIVKQDFFDLKFLKNLQIIEGRKLLNMKWALAIYQCNNLVELNLNSLKLIKTGSVIINENHRLCYVGTVDWESIIQSKGDQGKAKLRAEGNSDSKLCIQEEEICDPNCNSRGCWGKQPEDCLECRTWNNMGTCVSSQCDIGFFGNQTSMTCEKCSPECETCNGLGEFDCLSCRHYTFYNPDFGNRMECVTDCPTHTRCSTIGNVCEKCYENG
;
A
#
# COMPACT_ATOMS: atom_id res chain seq x y z
N MET A 1 8.98 -11.33 8.76
CA MET A 1 9.04 -10.68 7.43
C MET A 1 10.04 -11.35 6.50
N TYR A 2 11.34 -11.44 6.83
CA TYR A 2 12.38 -11.86 5.87
C TYR A 2 12.68 -13.38 5.80
N ARG A 3 12.02 -14.22 6.60
CA ARG A 3 12.31 -15.66 6.62
C ARG A 3 11.99 -16.30 5.26
N GLY A 4 12.99 -16.90 4.62
CA GLY A 4 12.86 -17.49 3.28
C GLY A 4 12.85 -16.46 2.13
N CYS A 5 12.95 -15.17 2.43
CA CYS A 5 13.05 -14.13 1.43
C CYS A 5 14.40 -14.22 0.71
N ARG A 6 14.36 -14.24 -0.63
CA ARG A 6 15.58 -14.21 -1.47
C ARG A 6 15.88 -12.84 -2.04
N ARG A 7 14.88 -11.97 -2.18
CA ARG A 7 15.00 -10.69 -2.89
C ARG A 7 14.21 -9.63 -2.14
N VAL A 8 14.87 -8.53 -1.80
CA VAL A 8 14.24 -7.38 -1.15
C VAL A 8 14.01 -6.29 -2.20
N PHE A 9 12.73 -5.99 -2.50
CA PHE A 9 12.35 -5.02 -3.55
C PHE A 9 12.48 -3.54 -3.15
N GLY A 10 12.87 -3.24 -1.91
CA GLY A 10 13.14 -1.90 -1.41
C GLY A 10 14.29 -1.93 -0.42
N ASN A 11 14.19 -1.16 0.67
CA ASN A 11 15.20 -1.14 1.73
C ASN A 11 15.08 -2.37 2.64
N LEU A 12 16.22 -2.88 3.10
CA LEU A 12 16.31 -3.84 4.19
C LEU A 12 16.76 -3.12 5.46
N GLU A 13 15.86 -3.01 6.43
CA GLU A 13 16.08 -2.24 7.66
C GLU A 13 16.15 -3.16 8.89
N ILE A 14 17.28 -3.11 9.59
CA ILE A 14 17.54 -3.79 10.85
C ILE A 14 17.76 -2.71 11.90
N THR A 15 16.65 -2.24 12.47
CA THR A 15 16.68 -1.08 13.36
C THR A 15 16.01 -1.33 14.69
N TRP A 16 16.47 -0.66 15.75
CA TRP A 16 15.80 -0.59 17.06
C TRP A 16 15.58 -1.97 17.73
N ILE A 17 16.52 -2.90 17.53
CA ILE A 17 16.51 -4.19 18.23
C ILE A 17 17.22 -3.98 19.56
N GLU A 18 16.51 -3.42 20.55
CA GLU A 18 17.08 -3.03 21.84
C GLU A 18 16.83 -4.07 22.94
N ALA A 19 17.58 -3.95 24.04
CA ALA A 19 17.51 -4.88 25.18
C ALA A 19 16.09 -5.06 25.76
N PRO A 20 15.27 -4.01 25.95
CA PRO A 20 13.90 -4.17 26.45
C PRO A 20 13.02 -5.02 25.53
N GLU A 21 13.15 -4.85 24.22
CA GLU A 21 12.39 -5.62 23.23
C GLU A 21 12.83 -7.10 23.19
N ILE A 22 14.14 -7.36 23.26
CA ILE A 22 14.68 -8.72 23.34
C ILE A 22 14.18 -9.44 24.60
N ARG A 23 14.11 -8.73 25.75
CA ARG A 23 13.57 -9.28 26.99
C ARG A 23 12.09 -9.65 26.84
N LYS A 24 11.28 -8.79 26.23
CA LYS A 24 9.86 -9.08 25.93
C LYS A 24 9.71 -10.34 25.05
N TRP A 25 10.50 -10.46 23.98
CA TRP A 25 10.41 -11.64 23.08
C TRP A 25 10.71 -12.95 23.79
N ARG A 26 11.70 -12.97 24.71
CA ARG A 26 12.08 -14.18 25.44
C ARG A 26 11.04 -14.60 26.48
N GLN A 27 10.35 -13.65 27.12
CA GLN A 27 9.29 -13.93 28.10
C GLN A 27 8.09 -14.67 27.48
N VAL A 28 7.81 -14.45 26.19
CA VAL A 28 6.70 -15.11 25.47
C VAL A 28 7.00 -16.59 25.15
N THR A 29 8.28 -17.00 25.11
CA THR A 29 8.69 -18.34 24.63
C THR A 29 8.86 -19.44 25.68
N ASN A 30 8.53 -19.20 26.97
CA ASN A 30 8.64 -20.19 28.06
C ASN A 30 9.98 -20.95 28.14
N GLN A 31 11.06 -20.36 27.60
CA GLN A 31 12.41 -20.90 27.76
C GLN A 31 12.96 -20.42 29.10
N THR A 32 13.55 -21.31 29.89
CA THR A 32 14.28 -20.99 31.12
C THR A 32 15.36 -19.96 30.79
N VAL A 33 15.10 -18.69 31.12
CA VAL A 33 15.97 -17.56 30.81
C VAL A 33 17.15 -17.59 31.77
N TYR A 34 18.35 -17.89 31.26
CA TYR A 34 19.57 -17.37 31.89
C TYR A 34 19.44 -15.85 31.92
N ALA A 35 19.33 -15.29 33.12
CA ALA A 35 19.34 -13.86 33.37
C ALA A 35 20.56 -13.19 32.69
N ASP A 36 20.38 -11.93 32.26
CA ASP A 36 21.45 -11.01 31.83
C ASP A 36 22.09 -11.12 30.42
N VAL A 37 21.34 -11.49 29.38
CA VAL A 37 21.84 -11.25 28.00
C VAL A 37 20.92 -10.32 27.22
N ASP A 38 21.24 -9.03 27.26
CA ASP A 38 20.53 -7.90 26.62
C ASP A 38 20.71 -7.77 25.10
N TYR A 39 21.17 -8.85 24.45
CA TYR A 39 21.45 -8.92 23.02
C TYR A 39 21.18 -10.33 22.47
N LEU A 40 21.02 -10.42 21.15
CA LEU A 40 20.95 -11.70 20.41
C LEU A 40 22.35 -12.10 19.93
N LYS A 41 22.73 -13.38 20.04
CA LYS A 41 24.03 -13.86 19.54
C LYS A 41 24.08 -13.85 18.01
N THR A 42 23.07 -14.44 17.37
CA THR A 42 22.95 -14.51 15.92
C THR A 42 21.49 -14.60 15.51
N ILE A 43 21.20 -14.33 14.25
CA ILE A 43 19.89 -14.49 13.63
C ILE A 43 20.06 -15.13 12.25
N ASN A 44 19.13 -16.01 11.88
CA ASN A 44 19.16 -16.75 10.61
C ASN A 44 18.06 -16.32 9.63
N PHE A 45 17.42 -15.17 9.91
CA PHE A 45 16.32 -14.68 9.07
C PHE A 45 16.78 -14.26 7.67
N PHE A 46 18.08 -14.02 7.49
CA PHE A 46 18.65 -13.44 6.27
C PHE A 46 19.45 -14.43 5.41
N ASP A 47 19.54 -15.70 5.82
CA ASP A 47 20.34 -16.76 5.17
C ASP A 47 19.99 -17.00 3.70
N HIS A 48 18.81 -16.56 3.27
CA HIS A 48 18.30 -16.76 1.92
C HIS A 48 18.41 -15.52 1.05
N ILE A 49 18.70 -14.34 1.62
CA ILE A 49 18.71 -13.08 0.88
C ILE A 49 19.90 -13.08 -0.07
N GLU A 50 19.60 -12.96 -1.36
CA GLU A 50 20.56 -12.91 -2.46
C GLU A 50 20.73 -11.50 -3.02
N GLU A 51 19.69 -10.67 -2.97
CA GLU A 51 19.65 -9.37 -3.63
C GLU A 51 18.85 -8.35 -2.79
N ILE A 52 19.39 -7.13 -2.67
CA ILE A 52 18.71 -5.98 -2.06
C ILE A 52 18.62 -4.85 -3.09
N ARG A 53 17.41 -4.36 -3.36
CA ARG A 53 17.16 -3.33 -4.37
C ARG A 53 17.47 -1.91 -3.87
N GLY A 54 16.98 -1.56 -2.69
CA GLY A 54 17.25 -0.28 -2.05
C GLY A 54 18.54 -0.32 -1.22
N SER A 55 18.48 0.26 -0.03
CA SER A 55 19.57 0.28 0.94
C SER A 55 19.51 -0.85 1.96
N LEU A 56 20.67 -1.26 2.46
CA LEU A 56 20.80 -2.03 3.70
C LEU A 56 21.11 -1.08 4.87
N ILE A 57 20.18 -1.00 5.83
CA ILE A 57 20.25 -0.11 6.98
C ILE A 57 20.37 -0.95 8.26
N ILE A 58 21.44 -0.75 9.02
CA ILE A 58 21.66 -1.41 10.32
C ILE A 58 21.89 -0.32 11.37
N TYR A 59 20.89 -0.07 12.20
CA TYR A 59 20.90 1.03 13.15
C TYR A 59 20.40 0.62 14.53
N ARG A 60 21.23 0.80 15.57
CA ARG A 60 20.88 0.40 16.95
C ARG A 60 20.38 -1.04 17.05
N ALA A 61 21.14 -1.98 16.50
CA ALA A 61 20.86 -3.40 16.57
C ALA A 61 21.68 -4.07 17.69
N ASN A 62 21.02 -4.60 18.73
CA ASN A 62 21.65 -5.45 19.75
C ASN A 62 21.75 -6.91 19.28
N ILE A 63 22.45 -7.12 18.17
CA ILE A 63 22.74 -8.45 17.61
C ILE A 63 24.26 -8.57 17.48
N GLN A 64 24.85 -9.63 17.98
CA GLN A 64 26.31 -9.78 18.00
C GLN A 64 26.88 -10.13 16.62
N THR A 65 26.26 -11.08 15.93
CA THR A 65 26.66 -11.50 14.57
C THR A 65 25.46 -11.42 13.64
N ILE A 66 25.59 -10.65 12.57
CA ILE A 66 24.61 -10.56 11.47
C ILE A 66 25.27 -11.16 10.23
N SER A 67 24.62 -12.13 9.60
CA SER A 67 25.17 -12.82 8.42
C SER A 67 24.20 -12.78 7.25
N PHE A 68 24.75 -12.53 6.07
CA PHE A 68 24.09 -12.57 4.77
C PHE A 68 24.89 -13.49 3.83
N PRO A 69 24.85 -14.82 4.06
CA PRO A 69 25.75 -15.77 3.41
C PRO A 69 25.48 -15.96 1.91
N LYS A 70 24.39 -15.39 1.38
CA LYS A 70 24.02 -15.49 -0.04
C LYS A 70 23.88 -14.14 -0.73
N LEU A 71 24.05 -13.03 -0.01
CA LEU A 71 23.83 -11.70 -0.56
C LEU A 71 24.94 -11.39 -1.56
N ARG A 72 24.57 -11.20 -2.83
CA ARG A 72 25.51 -10.98 -3.95
C ARG A 72 25.58 -9.53 -4.39
N VAL A 73 24.46 -8.80 -4.29
CA VAL A 73 24.31 -7.45 -4.82
C VAL A 73 23.41 -6.57 -3.95
N ILE A 74 23.81 -5.31 -3.82
CA ILE A 74 22.97 -4.19 -3.38
C ILE A 74 22.87 -3.22 -4.54
N TYR A 75 21.68 -3.02 -5.11
CA TYR A 75 21.51 -2.17 -6.28
C TYR A 75 21.54 -0.67 -5.93
N GLY A 76 20.93 -0.28 -4.80
CA GLY A 76 20.83 1.13 -4.42
C GLY A 76 19.94 1.93 -5.39
N ASP A 77 18.85 1.33 -5.88
CA ASP A 77 17.85 2.04 -6.69
C ASP A 77 17.12 3.11 -5.84
N GLU A 78 16.92 2.80 -4.55
CA GLU A 78 16.47 3.72 -3.50
C GLU A 78 17.58 3.79 -2.44
N VAL A 79 18.11 4.99 -2.17
CA VAL A 79 19.22 5.19 -1.22
C VAL A 79 18.80 6.00 0.01
N PHE A 80 19.32 5.62 1.19
CA PHE A 80 19.09 6.33 2.45
C PHE A 80 20.13 7.43 2.64
N HIS A 81 19.75 8.70 2.45
CA HIS A 81 20.68 9.85 2.49
C HIS A 81 21.95 9.60 1.65
N ASP A 82 21.76 9.16 0.41
CA ASP A 82 22.80 8.78 -0.56
C ASP A 82 23.59 7.49 -0.22
N GLN A 83 23.22 6.77 0.85
CA GLN A 83 23.91 5.55 1.27
C GLN A 83 23.13 4.29 0.85
N ALA A 84 23.80 3.38 0.17
CA ALA A 84 23.28 2.04 -0.10
C ALA A 84 23.59 1.06 1.03
N LEU A 85 24.62 1.32 1.83
CA LEU A 85 24.90 0.58 3.06
C LEU A 85 25.10 1.58 4.19
N TYR A 86 24.16 1.62 5.13
CA TYR A 86 24.19 2.52 6.27
C TYR A 86 24.24 1.74 7.58
N ILE A 87 25.37 1.80 8.27
CA ILE A 87 25.62 1.06 9.51
C ILE A 87 26.01 2.05 10.59
N HIS A 88 25.10 2.30 11.54
CA HIS A 88 25.28 3.39 12.49
C HIS A 88 24.81 3.04 13.91
N GLN A 89 25.57 3.48 14.93
CA GLN A 89 25.21 3.32 16.36
C GLN A 89 24.94 1.88 16.82
N ASN A 90 25.71 0.90 16.32
CA ASN A 90 25.58 -0.48 16.77
C ASN A 90 26.65 -0.81 17.82
N GLU A 91 26.28 -0.76 19.10
CA GLU A 91 27.21 -1.05 20.19
C GLU A 91 27.60 -2.52 20.29
N LYS A 92 26.67 -3.43 20.00
CA LYS A 92 26.82 -4.87 20.26
C LYS A 92 27.19 -5.70 19.04
N VAL A 93 27.11 -5.13 17.84
CA VAL A 93 27.46 -5.85 16.59
C VAL A 93 28.98 -5.97 16.49
N ASN A 94 29.46 -7.21 16.52
CA ASN A 94 30.87 -7.55 16.37
C ASN A 94 31.20 -7.90 14.91
N GLU A 95 30.33 -8.69 14.28
CA GLU A 95 30.58 -9.25 12.96
C GLU A 95 29.37 -9.04 12.04
N LEU A 96 29.67 -8.56 10.83
CA LEU A 96 28.73 -8.44 9.73
C LEU A 96 29.31 -9.21 8.54
N VAL A 97 28.78 -10.39 8.28
CA VAL A 97 29.35 -11.32 7.30
C VAL A 97 28.57 -11.25 5.99
N MET A 98 29.24 -10.86 4.90
CA MET A 98 28.67 -10.76 3.55
C MET A 98 29.63 -11.35 2.50
N ASN A 99 30.07 -12.59 2.74
CA ASN A 99 31.13 -13.27 1.96
C ASN A 99 30.82 -13.44 0.46
N GLU A 100 29.54 -13.48 0.09
CA GLU A 100 29.10 -13.55 -1.31
C GLU A 100 28.89 -12.18 -1.98
N LEU A 101 29.04 -11.06 -1.25
CA LEU A 101 28.77 -9.73 -1.79
C LEU A 101 29.86 -9.35 -2.80
N ARG A 102 29.44 -9.07 -4.04
CA ARG A 102 30.35 -8.75 -5.15
C ARG A 102 30.21 -7.31 -5.64
N VAL A 103 29.09 -6.66 -5.39
CA VAL A 103 28.85 -5.32 -5.94
C VAL A 103 27.80 -4.53 -5.16
N ILE A 104 28.11 -3.26 -4.92
CA ILE A 104 27.16 -2.20 -4.57
C ILE A 104 27.09 -1.26 -5.76
N ARG A 105 25.97 -1.25 -6.48
CA ARG A 105 25.86 -0.57 -7.78
C ARG A 105 25.78 0.95 -7.66
N ASN A 106 24.87 1.43 -6.82
CA ASN A 106 24.67 2.85 -6.57
C ASN A 106 24.72 3.11 -5.06
N GLY A 107 24.93 4.37 -4.66
CA GLY A 107 24.97 4.79 -3.26
C GLY A 107 26.30 4.51 -2.55
N SER A 108 26.65 5.38 -1.62
CA SER A 108 27.87 5.27 -0.81
C SER A 108 27.69 4.33 0.38
N VAL A 109 28.77 4.11 1.13
CA VAL A 109 28.81 3.27 2.33
C VAL A 109 29.19 4.11 3.55
N THR A 110 28.38 4.05 4.60
CA THR A 110 28.63 4.72 5.87
C THR A 110 28.69 3.71 7.01
N ILE A 111 29.79 3.71 7.76
CA ILE A 111 30.03 2.83 8.92
C ILE A 111 30.50 3.69 10.10
N GLN A 112 29.56 4.12 10.93
CA GLN A 112 29.83 5.10 11.97
C GLN A 112 29.35 4.66 13.36
N ASN A 113 30.17 4.88 14.39
CA ASN A 113 29.84 4.59 15.80
C ASN A 113 29.49 3.12 16.06
N ASN A 114 30.25 2.18 15.49
CA ASN A 114 30.08 0.75 15.70
C ASN A 114 31.33 0.14 16.36
N PRO A 115 31.62 0.42 17.64
CA PRO A 115 32.97 0.28 18.21
C PRO A 115 33.59 -1.12 18.13
N ARG A 116 32.80 -2.17 17.88
CA ARG A 116 33.21 -3.58 17.82
C ARG A 116 33.30 -4.17 16.40
N MET A 117 33.08 -3.38 15.33
CA MET A 117 33.10 -3.85 13.93
C MET A 117 34.51 -3.93 13.34
N CYS A 118 35.28 -4.92 13.78
CA CYS A 118 36.71 -4.99 13.47
C CYS A 118 37.05 -5.33 12.01
N TYR A 119 36.29 -6.23 11.38
CA TYR A 119 36.54 -6.65 10.01
C TYR A 119 36.14 -5.59 8.98
N LEU A 120 34.92 -5.08 9.07
CA LEU A 120 34.32 -4.21 8.05
C LEU A 120 35.10 -2.90 7.82
N GLY A 121 35.68 -2.34 8.88
CA GLY A 121 36.45 -1.09 8.81
C GLY A 121 37.90 -1.24 8.36
N THR A 122 38.48 -2.45 8.36
CA THR A 122 39.94 -2.62 8.13
C THR A 122 40.32 -3.79 7.21
N LYS A 123 39.48 -4.82 7.14
CA LYS A 123 39.75 -6.09 6.44
C LYS A 123 38.96 -6.26 5.14
N VAL A 124 38.00 -5.39 4.84
CA VAL A 124 37.28 -5.42 3.55
C VAL A 124 37.94 -4.44 2.57
N ASP A 125 38.20 -4.89 1.34
CA ASP A 125 38.63 -4.05 0.23
C ASP A 125 37.42 -3.54 -0.55
N TRP A 126 37.03 -2.30 -0.31
CA TRP A 126 35.85 -1.69 -0.90
C TRP A 126 35.99 -1.41 -2.40
N ASN A 127 37.21 -1.35 -2.94
CA ASN A 127 37.43 -1.16 -4.38
C ASN A 127 36.94 -2.35 -5.22
N GLU A 128 36.84 -3.54 -4.60
CA GLU A 128 36.25 -4.72 -5.23
C GLU A 128 34.72 -4.68 -5.26
N ILE A 129 34.10 -3.86 -4.41
CA ILE A 129 32.65 -3.88 -4.15
C ILE A 129 31.95 -2.67 -4.81
N LEU A 130 32.46 -1.46 -4.61
CA LEU A 130 31.83 -0.24 -5.12
C LEU A 130 31.90 -0.20 -6.65
N TYR A 131 30.76 -0.17 -7.33
CA TYR A 131 30.68 -0.17 -8.80
C TYR A 131 31.43 0.96 -9.48
N ASP A 132 31.26 2.20 -9.00
CA ASP A 132 31.94 3.38 -9.52
C ASP A 132 32.64 4.12 -8.37
N SER A 133 33.91 3.77 -8.14
CA SER A 133 34.75 4.38 -7.10
C SER A 133 35.08 5.86 -7.36
N SER A 134 34.69 6.42 -8.51
CA SER A 134 34.81 7.86 -8.77
C SER A 134 33.63 8.68 -8.21
N LYS A 135 32.50 8.01 -7.94
CA LYS A 135 31.27 8.62 -7.42
C LYS A 135 30.87 8.13 -6.04
N GLN A 136 31.18 6.87 -5.73
CA GLN A 136 30.86 6.24 -4.45
C GLN A 136 32.03 6.38 -3.48
N THR A 137 31.70 6.59 -2.21
CA THR A 137 32.67 6.74 -1.12
C THR A 137 32.38 5.76 0.02
N VAL A 138 33.39 5.50 0.85
CA VAL A 138 33.25 4.77 2.10
C VAL A 138 33.69 5.65 3.24
N GLU A 139 32.77 5.94 4.16
CA GLU A 139 33.04 6.74 5.34
C GLU A 139 33.02 5.86 6.60
N THR A 140 34.14 5.81 7.30
CA THR A 140 34.26 5.03 8.54
C THR A 140 34.68 5.91 9.71
N TRP A 141 33.88 5.96 10.79
CA TRP A 141 34.19 6.72 11.99
C TRP A 141 33.86 5.96 13.27
N ASN A 142 34.75 5.98 14.28
CA ASN A 142 34.52 5.39 15.61
C ASN A 142 33.95 3.95 15.58
N SER A 143 34.31 3.16 14.56
CA SER A 143 33.76 1.81 14.34
C SER A 143 34.76 0.70 14.61
N HIS A 144 35.93 1.04 15.14
CA HIS A 144 37.00 0.08 15.42
C HIS A 144 37.60 0.24 16.82
N LYS A 145 37.08 1.13 17.67
CA LYS A 145 37.69 1.49 18.95
C LYS A 145 38.02 0.30 19.85
N ALA A 146 37.21 -0.76 19.82
CA ALA A 146 37.40 -1.97 20.62
C ALA A 146 38.15 -3.10 19.88
N CYS A 147 38.80 -2.80 18.76
CA CYS A 147 39.43 -3.79 17.87
C CYS A 147 40.94 -3.93 18.03
N TRP A 148 41.53 -3.23 18.99
CA TRP A 148 42.94 -3.38 19.35
C TRP A 148 43.09 -3.73 20.81
N ASN A 149 44.04 -4.61 21.09
CA ASN A 149 44.48 -4.94 22.44
C ASN A 149 45.99 -4.75 22.50
N ASN A 150 46.47 -3.85 23.37
CA ASN A 150 47.90 -3.51 23.52
C ASN A 150 48.63 -3.17 22.21
N GLY A 151 47.93 -2.59 21.22
CA GLY A 151 48.48 -2.22 19.92
C GLY A 151 48.29 -3.28 18.82
N ASP A 152 47.93 -4.52 19.18
CA ASP A 152 47.69 -5.59 18.23
C ASP A 152 46.22 -5.63 17.79
N PRO A 153 45.93 -5.80 16.48
CA PRO A 153 44.56 -5.97 16.00
C PRO A 153 43.98 -7.29 16.52
N ILE A 154 42.81 -7.22 17.13
CA ILE A 154 42.10 -8.38 17.69
C ILE A 154 41.52 -9.28 16.57
N ALA A 155 41.17 -8.68 15.44
CA ALA A 155 40.61 -9.38 14.29
C ALA A 155 41.69 -9.74 13.27
N SER A 156 41.80 -11.03 12.98
CA SER A 156 42.64 -11.59 11.92
C SER A 156 41.75 -12.40 10.98
N CYS A 157 42.00 -12.32 9.68
CA CYS A 157 41.34 -13.22 8.75
C CYS A 157 41.88 -14.65 8.90
N HIS A 158 41.10 -15.62 8.44
CA HIS A 158 41.57 -16.99 8.32
C HIS A 158 42.79 -17.07 7.39
N LYS A 159 43.69 -18.02 7.63
CA LYS A 159 44.96 -18.17 6.87
C LYS A 159 44.77 -18.48 5.39
N SER A 160 43.58 -18.96 5.00
CA SER A 160 43.20 -19.19 3.60
C SER A 160 42.88 -17.90 2.84
N CYS A 161 42.61 -16.80 3.55
CA CYS A 161 42.20 -15.55 2.92
C CYS A 161 43.38 -14.84 2.27
N THR A 162 43.17 -14.39 1.03
CA THR A 162 44.20 -13.67 0.28
C THR A 162 44.35 -12.25 0.82
N LYS A 163 45.60 -11.80 1.03
CA LYS A 163 45.94 -10.43 1.46
C LYS A 163 45.25 -9.96 2.75
N ASP A 164 44.91 -10.90 3.65
CA ASP A 164 44.22 -10.61 4.91
C ASP A 164 42.90 -9.83 4.68
N LYS A 165 42.16 -10.22 3.62
CA LYS A 165 40.85 -9.66 3.26
C LYS A 165 39.70 -10.62 3.56
N CYS A 166 38.78 -10.21 4.45
CA CYS A 166 37.67 -11.05 4.91
C CYS A 166 36.55 -10.23 5.56
N TRP A 167 35.39 -10.88 5.72
CA TRP A 167 34.22 -10.39 6.43
C TRP A 167 34.15 -10.86 7.89
N GLY A 168 34.94 -11.88 8.25
CA GLY A 168 34.95 -12.56 9.54
C GLY A 168 36.16 -13.50 9.68
N ASN A 169 36.24 -14.22 10.80
CA ASN A 169 37.36 -15.15 11.09
C ASN A 169 37.21 -16.53 10.40
N GLY A 170 36.04 -16.85 9.88
CA GLY A 170 35.78 -18.14 9.25
C GLY A 170 36.64 -18.37 8.01
N ASP A 171 36.96 -19.62 7.74
CA ASP A 171 37.63 -20.05 6.50
C ASP A 171 36.82 -19.72 5.24
N ASN A 172 35.50 -19.65 5.37
CA ASN A 172 34.54 -19.29 4.33
C ASN A 172 34.17 -17.80 4.31
N ASP A 173 34.75 -16.99 5.20
CA ASP A 173 34.46 -15.55 5.32
C ASP A 173 35.43 -14.69 4.49
N CYS A 174 36.32 -15.32 3.72
CA CYS A 174 37.27 -14.61 2.87
C CYS A 174 36.55 -13.76 1.82
N GLN A 175 37.06 -12.55 1.59
CA GLN A 175 36.52 -11.69 0.56
C GLN A 175 36.91 -12.22 -0.83
N LYS A 176 35.93 -12.29 -1.74
CA LYS A 176 36.16 -12.68 -3.13
C LYS A 176 36.70 -11.50 -3.94
N MET A 177 37.98 -11.56 -4.30
CA MET A 177 38.62 -10.60 -5.21
C MET A 177 38.28 -10.97 -6.66
N TYR A 178 37.79 -10.02 -7.46
CA TYR A 178 37.51 -10.28 -8.88
C TYR A 178 37.85 -9.10 -9.78
N ARG A 179 37.66 -7.84 -9.36
CA ARG A 179 37.90 -6.67 -10.22
C ARG A 179 39.36 -6.38 -10.45
N SER A 180 40.16 -6.36 -9.39
CA SER A 180 41.60 -6.07 -9.50
C SER A 180 42.37 -7.13 -10.28
N VAL A 181 41.81 -8.32 -10.44
CA VAL A 181 42.39 -9.42 -11.22
C VAL A 181 41.88 -9.47 -12.67
N CYS A 182 40.87 -8.66 -13.01
CA CYS A 182 40.34 -8.63 -14.36
C CYS A 182 41.30 -8.00 -15.38
N PRO A 183 41.29 -8.48 -16.64
CA PRO A 183 41.96 -7.81 -17.73
C PRO A 183 41.43 -6.38 -17.89
N LYS A 184 42.31 -5.42 -18.24
CA LYS A 184 41.94 -4.00 -18.38
C LYS A 184 40.83 -3.71 -19.40
N CYS A 185 40.61 -4.60 -20.37
CA CYS A 185 39.54 -4.47 -21.36
C CYS A 185 38.16 -4.90 -20.83
N CYS A 186 38.11 -5.62 -19.72
CA CYS A 186 36.87 -6.09 -19.10
C CYS A 186 36.54 -5.23 -17.87
N SER A 187 35.28 -4.84 -17.72
CA SER A 187 34.79 -4.32 -16.42
C SER A 187 34.59 -5.43 -15.39
N GLN A 188 34.35 -6.66 -15.85
CA GLN A 188 34.04 -7.84 -15.04
C GLN A 188 34.57 -9.10 -15.73
N CYS A 189 35.00 -10.10 -14.96
CA CYS A 189 35.62 -11.30 -15.47
C CYS A 189 35.39 -12.51 -14.55
N PHE A 190 35.77 -13.68 -15.03
CA PHE A 190 35.85 -14.93 -14.28
C PHE A 190 37.16 -15.66 -14.63
N TYR A 191 37.58 -16.59 -13.77
CA TYR A 191 38.74 -17.45 -14.05
C TYR A 191 38.29 -18.71 -14.78
N SER A 192 38.76 -18.92 -16.00
CA SER A 192 38.46 -20.11 -16.80
C SER A 192 39.45 -21.22 -16.48
N ASN A 193 38.94 -22.33 -15.94
CA ASN A 193 39.76 -23.53 -15.67
C ASN A 193 40.25 -24.22 -16.95
N ILE A 194 39.65 -23.89 -18.11
CA ILE A 194 40.02 -24.46 -19.41
C ILE A 194 41.25 -23.72 -19.95
N THR A 195 41.16 -22.39 -20.05
CA THR A 195 42.24 -21.56 -20.60
C THR A 195 43.29 -21.16 -19.56
N HIS A 196 43.03 -21.45 -18.28
CA HIS A 196 43.84 -21.04 -17.13
C HIS A 196 44.06 -19.52 -17.06
N SER A 197 43.10 -18.73 -17.55
CA SER A 197 43.19 -17.28 -17.66
C SER A 197 41.89 -16.58 -17.21
N TYR A 198 41.97 -15.27 -16.94
CA TYR A 198 40.79 -14.47 -16.65
C TYR A 198 40.12 -13.99 -17.95
N GLU A 199 38.84 -14.28 -18.11
CA GLU A 199 38.06 -13.98 -19.32
C GLU A 199 36.90 -13.04 -19.01
N CYS A 200 36.52 -12.19 -19.96
CA CYS A 200 35.46 -11.20 -19.74
C CYS A 200 34.08 -11.88 -19.58
N CYS A 201 33.28 -11.32 -18.66
CA CYS A 201 31.87 -11.66 -18.56
C CYS A 201 31.03 -11.03 -19.67
N ASP A 202 29.80 -11.54 -19.85
CA ASP A 202 28.79 -10.90 -20.69
C ASP A 202 28.49 -9.48 -20.18
N SER A 203 28.23 -8.53 -21.08
CA SER A 203 27.98 -7.13 -20.74
C SER A 203 26.71 -6.93 -19.91
N THR A 204 25.78 -7.88 -19.95
CA THR A 204 24.56 -7.88 -19.13
C THR A 204 24.81 -8.28 -17.68
N CYS A 205 26.01 -8.76 -17.32
CA CYS A 205 26.36 -9.16 -15.96
C CYS A 205 26.69 -7.97 -15.04
N LEU A 206 26.48 -8.19 -13.74
CA LEU A 206 26.85 -7.30 -12.65
C LEU A 206 27.49 -8.10 -11.51
N GLY A 207 28.67 -7.66 -11.05
CA GLY A 207 29.40 -8.34 -9.96
C GLY A 207 30.24 -9.55 -10.40
N GLY A 208 30.42 -9.76 -11.71
CA GLY A 208 31.13 -10.91 -12.28
C GLY A 208 30.20 -12.00 -12.82
N CYS A 209 30.80 -13.11 -13.18
CA CYS A 209 30.14 -14.30 -13.73
C CYS A 209 30.90 -15.56 -13.31
N THR A 210 30.31 -16.73 -13.56
CA THR A 210 30.95 -18.04 -13.34
C THR A 210 31.48 -18.66 -14.62
N ASP A 211 30.94 -18.26 -15.77
CA ASP A 211 31.31 -18.71 -17.11
C ASP A 211 30.86 -17.66 -18.15
N HIS A 212 31.10 -17.92 -19.44
CA HIS A 212 30.61 -17.11 -20.54
C HIS A 212 29.08 -17.10 -20.64
N GLY A 213 28.55 -16.02 -21.22
CA GLY A 213 27.15 -15.89 -21.58
C GLY A 213 26.28 -15.29 -20.47
N PRO A 214 25.07 -14.84 -20.84
CA PRO A 214 24.20 -14.04 -19.99
C PRO A 214 23.50 -14.83 -18.87
N ASP A 215 23.57 -16.16 -18.87
CA ASP A 215 22.93 -17.03 -17.88
C ASP A 215 23.88 -17.48 -16.75
N ASN A 216 25.13 -17.02 -16.80
CA ASN A 216 26.19 -17.33 -15.84
C ASN A 216 26.60 -16.11 -14.98
N CYS A 217 25.82 -15.04 -15.00
CA CYS A 217 26.09 -13.83 -14.22
C CYS A 217 25.87 -14.04 -12.71
N ILE A 218 26.67 -13.37 -11.88
CA ILE A 218 26.45 -13.30 -10.43
C ILE A 218 25.14 -12.55 -10.11
N ALA A 219 24.94 -11.40 -10.76
CA ALA A 219 23.70 -10.63 -10.78
C ALA A 219 23.51 -10.01 -12.18
N CYS A 220 22.29 -9.58 -12.49
CA CYS A 220 22.00 -8.93 -13.77
C CYS A 220 22.17 -7.42 -13.64
N SER A 221 22.78 -6.80 -14.65
CA SER A 221 22.96 -5.34 -14.71
C SER A 221 21.64 -4.59 -14.90
N LYS A 222 20.66 -5.18 -15.61
CA LYS A 222 19.34 -4.56 -15.82
C LYS A 222 18.21 -5.50 -15.45
N TYR A 223 17.94 -6.51 -16.28
CA TYR A 223 16.81 -7.41 -16.07
C TYR A 223 17.22 -8.87 -16.03
N ARG A 224 16.53 -9.66 -15.21
CA ARG A 224 16.61 -11.11 -15.17
C ARG A 224 15.33 -11.71 -15.75
N MET A 225 15.49 -12.55 -16.78
CA MET A 225 14.41 -13.28 -17.45
C MET A 225 14.45 -14.77 -17.07
N ASP A 226 13.28 -15.34 -16.82
CA ASP A 226 13.09 -16.75 -16.47
C ASP A 226 14.01 -17.22 -15.33
N ASP A 227 14.20 -16.33 -14.33
CA ASP A 227 15.04 -16.49 -13.12
C ASP A 227 16.53 -16.82 -13.35
N LYS A 228 17.01 -16.83 -14.60
CA LYS A 228 18.38 -17.24 -14.94
C LYS A 228 19.12 -16.29 -15.87
N ILE A 229 18.48 -15.84 -16.95
CA ILE A 229 19.16 -15.15 -18.05
C ILE A 229 19.15 -13.65 -17.83
N CYS A 230 20.30 -12.99 -17.89
CA CYS A 230 20.39 -11.54 -17.87
C CYS A 230 20.14 -10.95 -19.26
N VAL A 231 19.29 -9.91 -19.32
CA VAL A 231 18.93 -9.23 -20.57
C VAL A 231 18.94 -7.72 -20.36
N ASP A 232 19.25 -6.98 -21.42
CA ASP A 232 19.26 -5.52 -21.40
C ASP A 232 17.86 -4.90 -21.43
N THR A 233 16.91 -5.58 -22.06
CA THR A 233 15.50 -5.17 -22.15
C THR A 233 14.59 -6.39 -22.06
N CYS A 234 13.44 -6.24 -21.41
CA CYS A 234 12.42 -7.29 -21.44
C CYS A 234 11.76 -7.35 -22.83
N PRO A 235 11.45 -8.56 -23.34
CA PRO A 235 10.76 -8.70 -24.62
C PRO A 235 9.42 -7.92 -24.62
N PRO A 236 9.19 -7.04 -25.61
CA PRO A 236 7.99 -6.19 -25.62
C PRO A 236 6.73 -7.03 -25.78
N ARG A 237 5.60 -6.58 -25.24
CA ARG A 237 4.32 -7.31 -25.30
C ARG A 237 3.70 -7.30 -26.69
N LYS A 238 4.10 -6.37 -27.55
CA LYS A 238 3.64 -6.26 -28.93
C LYS A 238 4.84 -6.17 -29.86
N ILE A 239 4.79 -6.90 -30.97
CA ILE A 239 5.80 -6.88 -32.03
C ILE A 239 5.16 -6.45 -33.34
N TYR A 240 5.91 -5.74 -34.18
CA TYR A 240 5.42 -5.32 -35.48
C TYR A 240 5.37 -6.51 -36.44
N ASN A 241 4.23 -6.73 -37.08
CA ASN A 241 4.07 -7.77 -38.08
C ASN A 241 4.04 -7.15 -39.47
N ASP A 242 5.14 -7.27 -40.21
CA ASP A 242 5.30 -6.67 -41.54
C ASP A 242 4.21 -7.11 -42.53
N ARG A 243 3.77 -8.38 -42.47
CA ARG A 243 2.72 -8.90 -43.36
C ARG A 243 1.35 -8.27 -43.10
N ARG A 244 1.08 -7.86 -41.86
CA ARG A 244 -0.20 -7.25 -41.45
C ARG A 244 -0.11 -5.73 -41.28
N GLY A 245 1.07 -5.14 -41.41
CA GLY A 245 1.31 -3.71 -41.24
C GLY A 245 0.93 -3.16 -39.86
N ARG A 246 0.86 -4.02 -38.82
CA ARG A 246 0.36 -3.64 -37.49
C ARG A 246 1.10 -4.36 -36.36
N LEU A 247 1.05 -3.76 -35.18
CA LEU A 247 1.49 -4.41 -33.94
C LEU A 247 0.57 -5.60 -33.62
N VAL A 248 1.16 -6.75 -33.33
CA VAL A 248 0.47 -7.96 -32.88
C VAL A 248 1.03 -8.39 -31.51
N PRO A 249 0.25 -9.11 -30.69
CA PRO A 249 0.75 -9.65 -29.43
C PRO A 249 2.01 -10.50 -29.65
N ASN A 250 3.01 -10.29 -28.81
CA ASN A 250 4.22 -11.09 -28.76
C ASN A 250 4.01 -12.27 -27.80
N PRO A 251 4.06 -13.53 -28.27
CA PRO A 251 3.95 -14.70 -27.41
C PRO A 251 5.01 -14.75 -26.30
N ASP A 252 6.18 -14.17 -26.56
CA ASP A 252 7.29 -14.09 -25.60
C ASP A 252 7.30 -12.78 -24.79
N GLY A 253 6.29 -11.94 -24.96
CA GLY A 253 6.19 -10.65 -24.28
C GLY A 253 6.25 -10.78 -22.76
N ARG A 254 7.05 -9.92 -22.12
CA ARG A 254 7.21 -9.86 -20.66
C ARG A 254 6.91 -8.45 -20.16
N TYR A 255 6.40 -8.36 -18.95
CA TYR A 255 6.34 -7.12 -18.19
C TYR A 255 7.65 -6.89 -17.44
N GLN A 256 8.04 -5.63 -17.31
CA GLN A 256 9.12 -5.19 -16.45
C GLN A 256 8.60 -5.07 -15.02
N ASN A 257 9.06 -5.92 -14.11
CA ASN A 257 8.78 -5.82 -12.69
C ASN A 257 10.08 -5.58 -11.93
N GLY A 258 10.43 -4.31 -11.74
CA GLY A 258 11.76 -3.93 -11.30
C GLY A 258 12.84 -4.47 -12.23
N ASN A 259 13.78 -5.24 -11.69
CA ASN A 259 14.91 -5.81 -12.44
C ASN A 259 14.59 -7.22 -12.99
N HIS A 260 13.31 -7.53 -13.20
CA HIS A 260 12.87 -8.84 -13.69
C HIS A 260 11.90 -8.72 -14.85
N CYS A 261 11.98 -9.68 -15.77
CA CYS A 261 11.02 -9.87 -16.83
C CYS A 261 10.02 -10.96 -16.43
N VAL A 262 8.77 -10.57 -16.15
CA VAL A 262 7.71 -11.48 -15.68
C VAL A 262 6.64 -11.65 -16.76
N LYS A 263 5.98 -12.82 -16.80
CA LYS A 263 4.89 -13.06 -17.77
C LYS A 263 3.62 -12.26 -17.44
N GLU A 264 3.36 -12.07 -16.15
CA GLU A 264 2.21 -11.32 -15.63
C GLU A 264 2.67 -10.45 -14.47
N CYS A 265 2.10 -9.25 -14.34
CA CYS A 265 2.34 -8.41 -13.18
C CYS A 265 1.67 -9.01 -11.94
N PRO A 266 2.37 -9.04 -10.80
CA PRO A 266 1.81 -9.45 -9.51
C PRO A 266 0.44 -8.80 -9.26
N PRO A 267 -0.52 -9.51 -8.65
CA PRO A 267 -1.90 -9.02 -8.47
C PRO A 267 -1.99 -7.71 -7.67
N GLU A 268 -1.02 -7.45 -6.80
CA GLU A 268 -0.90 -6.23 -6.00
C GLU A 268 -0.35 -5.01 -6.77
N LEU A 269 0.18 -5.20 -7.98
CA LEU A 269 0.73 -4.14 -8.83
C LEU A 269 -0.21 -3.78 -9.99
N LEU A 270 -0.09 -2.55 -10.44
CA LEU A 270 -0.74 -2.00 -11.62
C LEU A 270 0.12 -2.20 -12.86
N ILE A 271 -0.53 -2.12 -14.01
CA ILE A 271 0.08 -2.33 -15.33
C ILE A 271 0.05 -0.99 -16.05
N GLU A 272 1.22 -0.40 -16.25
CA GLU A 272 1.36 0.79 -17.08
C GLU A 272 2.20 0.41 -18.31
N ASN A 273 1.53 0.26 -19.46
CA ASN A 273 2.13 -0.27 -20.67
C ASN A 273 2.75 -1.67 -20.44
N ASP A 274 4.07 -1.80 -20.59
CA ASP A 274 4.82 -3.04 -20.40
C ASP A 274 5.55 -3.07 -19.03
N VAL A 275 5.15 -2.22 -18.07
CA VAL A 275 5.79 -2.08 -16.75
C VAL A 275 4.79 -2.34 -15.62
N CYS A 276 5.21 -3.08 -14.60
CA CYS A 276 4.47 -3.24 -13.37
C CYS A 276 4.81 -2.08 -12.42
N VAL A 277 3.83 -1.25 -12.09
CA VAL A 277 4.00 -0.05 -11.25
C VAL A 277 3.15 -0.17 -9.99
N ARG A 278 3.59 0.46 -8.89
CA ARG A 278 2.77 0.55 -7.67
C ARG A 278 1.62 1.54 -7.86
N HIS A 279 1.92 2.65 -8.55
CA HIS A 279 1.06 3.80 -8.76
C HIS A 279 1.13 4.18 -10.25
N CYS A 280 0.02 4.63 -10.83
CA CYS A 280 0.05 5.17 -12.18
C CYS A 280 0.87 6.46 -12.22
N SER A 281 1.58 6.68 -13.32
CA SER A 281 2.36 7.90 -13.54
C SER A 281 1.43 9.11 -13.63
N GLU A 282 1.96 10.31 -13.41
CA GLU A 282 1.18 11.56 -13.50
C GLU A 282 0.47 11.68 -14.88
N GLY A 283 -0.83 11.97 -14.86
CA GLY A 283 -1.67 12.02 -16.06
C GLY A 283 -2.27 10.67 -16.49
N TYR A 284 -2.01 9.61 -15.73
CA TYR A 284 -2.70 8.31 -15.84
C TYR A 284 -3.52 8.06 -14.58
N ASP A 285 -4.63 7.34 -14.73
CA ASP A 285 -5.48 6.91 -13.63
C ASP A 285 -5.83 5.43 -13.78
N GLN A 286 -6.20 4.79 -12.66
CA GLN A 286 -6.62 3.40 -12.65
C GLN A 286 -8.16 3.34 -12.68
N PRO A 287 -8.79 2.78 -13.73
CA PRO A 287 -10.22 2.52 -13.73
C PRO A 287 -10.61 1.52 -12.62
N GLU A 288 -11.82 1.66 -12.04
CA GLU A 288 -12.29 0.83 -10.92
C GLU A 288 -12.18 -0.69 -11.18
N ASP A 289 -12.44 -1.12 -12.42
CA ASP A 289 -12.48 -2.52 -12.83
C ASP A 289 -11.22 -2.99 -13.57
N SER A 290 -10.16 -2.18 -13.61
CA SER A 290 -8.94 -2.50 -14.37
C SER A 290 -7.69 -2.34 -13.50
N ARG A 291 -6.68 -3.17 -13.77
CA ARG A 291 -5.31 -2.95 -13.27
C ARG A 291 -4.45 -2.16 -14.25
N GLU A 292 -4.96 -1.86 -15.44
CA GLU A 292 -4.25 -1.07 -16.43
C GLU A 292 -4.40 0.43 -16.13
N CYS A 293 -3.27 1.14 -16.10
CA CYS A 293 -3.23 2.59 -15.99
C CYS A 293 -3.62 3.20 -17.33
N GLU A 294 -4.67 4.01 -17.35
CA GLU A 294 -5.19 4.67 -18.54
C GLU A 294 -4.91 6.16 -18.50
N LYS A 295 -4.57 6.75 -19.65
CA LYS A 295 -4.31 8.18 -19.75
C LYS A 295 -5.60 8.97 -19.52
N CYS A 296 -5.60 9.91 -18.58
CA CYS A 296 -6.78 10.71 -18.26
C CYS A 296 -7.22 11.57 -19.46
N ARG A 297 -8.54 11.83 -19.57
CA ARG A 297 -9.09 12.80 -20.51
C ARG A 297 -9.21 14.19 -19.85
N GLY A 298 -8.40 15.15 -20.29
CA GLY A 298 -8.44 16.53 -19.77
C GLY A 298 -8.03 16.63 -18.31
N SER A 299 -8.71 17.48 -17.52
CA SER A 299 -8.50 17.64 -16.07
C SER A 299 -9.23 16.61 -15.20
N GLY A 300 -9.70 15.50 -15.80
CA GLY A 300 -10.54 14.51 -15.13
C GLY A 300 -9.79 13.41 -14.37
N CYS A 301 -8.48 13.53 -14.10
CA CYS A 301 -7.83 12.58 -13.18
C CYS A 301 -8.36 12.80 -11.77
N SER A 302 -8.80 11.73 -11.09
CA SER A 302 -9.00 11.82 -9.64
C SER A 302 -7.69 12.21 -8.98
N LYS A 303 -7.76 13.10 -7.98
CA LYS A 303 -6.56 13.55 -7.27
C LYS A 303 -6.04 12.37 -6.42
N ASN A 304 -5.03 11.70 -6.96
CA ASN A 304 -4.33 10.59 -6.32
C ASN A 304 -3.20 11.16 -5.45
N CYS A 305 -3.14 10.75 -4.19
CA CYS A 305 -2.19 11.29 -3.22
C CYS A 305 -1.42 10.19 -2.53
N ILE A 306 -0.10 10.26 -2.62
CA ILE A 306 0.81 9.25 -2.08
C ILE A 306 1.07 9.55 -0.59
N VAL A 307 0.89 8.55 0.26
CA VAL A 307 1.16 8.64 1.70
C VAL A 307 2.13 7.55 2.12
N GLU A 308 3.29 7.96 2.61
CA GLU A 308 4.30 7.06 3.18
C GLU A 308 4.50 7.34 4.67
N GLY A 309 4.48 6.29 5.50
CA GLY A 309 4.71 6.38 6.94
C GLY A 309 3.60 7.12 7.71
N PRO A 310 3.83 7.41 9.00
CA PRO A 310 2.85 8.07 9.86
C PRO A 310 2.38 9.43 9.32
N LEU A 311 1.09 9.72 9.49
CA LEU A 311 0.53 11.02 9.17
C LEU A 311 1.10 12.08 10.13
N THR A 312 1.29 13.29 9.60
CA THR A 312 1.70 14.47 10.37
C THR A 312 0.83 15.63 9.94
N SER A 313 0.71 16.69 10.74
CA SER A 313 -0.07 17.88 10.36
C SER A 313 0.42 18.54 9.06
N ARG A 314 1.70 18.34 8.68
CA ARG A 314 2.23 18.81 7.39
C ARG A 314 1.72 17.95 6.23
N LYS A 315 1.71 16.63 6.38
CA LYS A 315 1.19 15.70 5.37
C LYS A 315 -0.33 15.84 5.19
N LEU A 316 -1.09 16.03 6.27
CA LEU A 316 -2.55 16.22 6.15
C LEU A 316 -2.91 17.37 5.21
N LYS A 317 -2.19 18.50 5.28
CA LYS A 317 -2.42 19.64 4.39
C LYS A 317 -2.20 19.33 2.91
N THR A 318 -1.35 18.35 2.56
CA THR A 318 -1.14 17.95 1.17
C THR A 318 -2.26 17.07 0.64
N LEU A 319 -3.13 16.56 1.52
CA LEU A 319 -4.21 15.63 1.17
C LEU A 319 -5.53 16.30 0.79
N GLU A 320 -5.55 17.63 0.69
CA GLU A 320 -6.78 18.37 0.37
C GLU A 320 -7.34 18.00 -1.00
N GLY A 321 -8.59 17.54 -1.05
CA GLY A 321 -9.28 17.14 -2.28
C GLY A 321 -8.80 15.81 -2.86
N CYS A 322 -8.00 15.03 -2.13
CA CYS A 322 -7.59 13.69 -2.58
C CYS A 322 -8.77 12.73 -2.48
N GLU A 323 -9.06 12.04 -3.60
CA GLU A 323 -10.12 11.02 -3.63
C GLU A 323 -9.56 9.62 -3.41
N ARG A 324 -8.27 9.42 -3.71
CA ARG A 324 -7.58 8.16 -3.55
C ARG A 324 -6.26 8.39 -2.83
N ILE A 325 -6.07 7.66 -1.74
CA ILE A 325 -4.82 7.59 -1.01
C ILE A 325 -4.07 6.37 -1.49
N ASP A 326 -2.91 6.62 -2.09
CA ASP A 326 -1.99 5.56 -2.46
C ASP A 326 -0.96 5.35 -1.35
N GLY A 327 -1.14 4.28 -0.59
CA GLY A 327 -0.46 4.03 0.66
C GLY A 327 -1.44 3.75 1.78
N HIS A 328 -1.00 4.01 3.01
CA HIS A 328 -1.76 3.79 4.24
C HIS A 328 -2.09 5.09 4.96
N LEU A 329 -3.10 5.05 5.82
CA LEU A 329 -3.40 6.13 6.76
C LEU A 329 -3.05 5.66 8.17
N MET A 330 -1.88 6.07 8.67
CA MET A 330 -1.42 5.83 10.04
C MET A 330 -1.69 7.06 10.91
N ILE A 331 -2.76 7.00 11.71
CA ILE A 331 -3.19 8.06 12.64
C ILE A 331 -2.77 7.65 14.06
N GLU A 332 -1.48 7.77 14.34
CA GLU A 332 -0.87 7.40 15.64
C GLU A 332 -0.61 8.60 16.55
N THR A 333 -0.39 9.79 15.97
CA THR A 333 -0.27 11.04 16.73
C THR A 333 -1.64 11.64 16.99
N THR A 334 -1.81 12.34 18.11
CA THR A 334 -3.07 13.03 18.42
C THR A 334 -3.30 14.18 17.44
N PHE A 335 -4.44 14.15 16.74
CA PHE A 335 -4.90 15.25 15.87
C PHE A 335 -6.09 15.96 16.49
N LYS A 336 -6.38 17.18 16.04
CA LYS A 336 -7.72 17.75 16.21
C LYS A 336 -8.65 17.19 15.14
N TYR A 337 -9.91 17.00 15.49
CA TYR A 337 -10.91 16.47 14.55
C TYR A 337 -10.99 17.32 13.26
N GLU A 338 -10.89 18.65 13.40
CA GLU A 338 -10.91 19.59 12.27
C GLU A 338 -9.73 19.42 11.30
N GLU A 339 -8.57 18.96 11.77
CA GLU A 339 -7.42 18.69 10.90
C GLU A 339 -7.65 17.46 10.01
N LEU A 340 -8.46 16.51 10.46
CA LEU A 340 -8.76 15.27 9.75
C LEU A 340 -9.86 15.43 8.71
N LYS A 341 -10.66 16.51 8.74
CA LYS A 341 -11.71 16.79 7.74
C LYS A 341 -11.19 16.84 6.31
N VAL A 342 -9.88 17.08 6.13
CA VAL A 342 -9.22 17.00 4.82
C VAL A 342 -9.38 15.62 4.16
N LEU A 343 -9.60 14.56 4.97
CA LEU A 343 -9.81 13.19 4.52
C LEU A 343 -11.27 12.92 4.10
N GLU A 344 -12.20 13.87 4.26
CA GLU A 344 -13.60 13.66 3.87
C GLU A 344 -13.75 13.42 2.36
N SER A 345 -12.83 13.88 1.52
CA SER A 345 -12.88 13.59 0.07
C SER A 345 -12.41 12.18 -0.29
N VAL A 346 -11.74 11.48 0.63
CA VAL A 346 -11.12 10.17 0.37
C VAL A 346 -12.18 9.09 0.22
N LYS A 347 -12.14 8.43 -0.93
CA LYS A 347 -13.00 7.30 -1.32
C LYS A 347 -12.26 5.97 -1.31
N ILE A 348 -10.95 5.96 -1.57
CA ILE A 348 -10.18 4.72 -1.67
C ILE A 348 -8.84 4.84 -0.94
N VAL A 349 -8.47 3.79 -0.19
CA VAL A 349 -7.13 3.60 0.39
C VAL A 349 -6.53 2.30 -0.14
N THR A 350 -5.34 2.35 -0.74
CA THR A 350 -4.77 1.19 -1.44
C THR A 350 -4.10 0.17 -0.51
N GLU A 351 -3.59 0.59 0.65
CA GLU A 351 -3.00 -0.30 1.65
C GLU A 351 -3.95 -0.53 2.84
N TYR A 352 -3.65 0.04 4.01
CA TYR A 352 -4.41 -0.16 5.25
C TYR A 352 -4.66 1.16 5.97
N ILE A 353 -5.57 1.13 6.93
CA ILE A 353 -5.86 2.24 7.84
C ILE A 353 -5.58 1.78 9.27
N GLU A 354 -4.81 2.57 10.00
CA GLU A 354 -4.50 2.38 11.42
C GLU A 354 -4.85 3.66 12.20
N ILE A 355 -5.68 3.53 13.23
CA ILE A 355 -6.10 4.62 14.10
C ILE A 355 -5.84 4.19 15.55
N VAL A 356 -4.97 4.91 16.24
CA VAL A 356 -4.51 4.53 17.57
C VAL A 356 -4.59 5.72 18.52
N LYS A 357 -5.15 5.51 19.70
CA LYS A 357 -5.18 6.47 20.83
C LYS A 357 -5.70 7.86 20.44
N GLN A 358 -6.73 7.89 19.61
CA GLN A 358 -7.42 9.12 19.24
C GLN A 358 -8.56 9.44 20.21
N ASP A 359 -8.89 10.72 20.30
CA ASP A 359 -9.86 11.24 21.27
C ASP A 359 -11.06 11.89 20.57
N PHE A 360 -11.67 11.16 19.64
CA PHE A 360 -12.81 11.61 18.85
C PHE A 360 -14.04 10.78 19.16
N PHE A 361 -15.22 11.38 18.98
CA PHE A 361 -16.51 10.71 19.13
C PHE A 361 -16.79 9.72 17.99
N ASP A 362 -16.42 10.10 16.76
CA ASP A 362 -16.69 9.33 15.54
C ASP A 362 -15.53 9.40 14.52
N LEU A 363 -15.68 8.68 13.39
CA LEU A 363 -14.78 8.75 12.23
C LEU A 363 -15.45 9.36 10.99
N LYS A 364 -16.41 10.29 11.14
CA LYS A 364 -17.10 10.92 9.98
C LYS A 364 -16.16 11.67 9.03
N PHE A 365 -14.94 11.98 9.45
CA PHE A 365 -13.87 12.45 8.55
C PHE A 365 -13.48 11.41 7.46
N LEU A 366 -13.92 10.16 7.57
CA LEU A 366 -13.80 9.08 6.57
C LEU A 366 -15.18 8.61 6.05
N LYS A 367 -16.26 9.37 6.23
CA LYS A 367 -17.63 8.95 5.84
C LYS A 367 -17.80 8.57 4.36
N ASN A 368 -16.94 9.12 3.49
CA ASN A 368 -16.95 8.88 2.04
C ASN A 368 -16.00 7.75 1.61
N LEU A 369 -15.28 7.12 2.54
CA LEU A 369 -14.40 5.98 2.26
C LEU A 369 -15.24 4.79 1.78
N GLN A 370 -14.96 4.29 0.59
CA GLN A 370 -15.69 3.21 -0.07
C GLN A 370 -14.91 1.91 -0.10
N ILE A 371 -13.60 1.98 -0.34
CA ILE A 371 -12.77 0.80 -0.60
C ILE A 371 -11.45 0.87 0.19
N ILE A 372 -11.11 -0.24 0.85
CA ILE A 372 -9.75 -0.51 1.32
C ILE A 372 -9.22 -1.70 0.51
N GLU A 373 -8.19 -1.48 -0.32
CA GLU A 373 -7.74 -2.52 -1.25
C GLU A 373 -6.85 -3.58 -0.56
N GLY A 374 -6.08 -3.21 0.46
CA GLY A 374 -5.23 -4.15 1.19
C GLY A 374 -4.05 -4.69 0.38
N ARG A 375 -3.49 -3.90 -0.57
CA ARG A 375 -2.26 -4.28 -1.32
C ARG A 375 -1.08 -4.57 -0.39
N LYS A 376 -1.06 -3.86 0.75
CA LYS A 376 -0.18 -4.09 1.90
C LYS A 376 -1.04 -4.07 3.16
N LEU A 377 -0.68 -4.90 4.13
CA LEU A 377 -1.45 -5.07 5.37
C LEU A 377 -0.60 -4.72 6.59
N LEU A 378 -1.20 -4.05 7.58
CA LEU A 378 -0.59 -3.85 8.89
C LEU A 378 -0.30 -5.21 9.53
N ASN A 379 0.94 -5.40 9.96
CA ASN A 379 1.42 -6.67 10.52
C ASN A 379 1.10 -7.90 9.62
N MET A 380 1.09 -7.69 8.29
CA MET A 380 0.77 -8.70 7.27
C MET A 380 -0.64 -9.31 7.39
N LYS A 381 -1.55 -8.67 8.15
CA LYS A 381 -2.87 -9.24 8.44
C LYS A 381 -4.02 -8.24 8.37
N TRP A 382 -3.83 -7.02 8.86
CA TRP A 382 -4.94 -6.09 9.09
C TRP A 382 -5.02 -5.03 7.99
N ALA A 383 -6.20 -4.87 7.40
CA ALA A 383 -6.52 -3.80 6.45
C ALA A 383 -7.12 -2.58 7.15
N LEU A 384 -7.84 -2.81 8.26
CA LEU A 384 -8.34 -1.76 9.14
C LEU A 384 -8.03 -2.15 10.58
N ALA A 385 -7.42 -1.22 11.31
CA ALA A 385 -6.99 -1.38 12.68
C ALA A 385 -7.37 -0.14 13.51
N ILE A 386 -8.20 -0.32 14.54
CA ILE A 386 -8.64 0.76 15.43
C ILE A 386 -8.41 0.33 16.89
N TYR A 387 -7.55 1.05 17.60
CA TYR A 387 -7.13 0.69 18.95
C TYR A 387 -7.19 1.85 19.94
N GLN A 388 -7.69 1.58 21.15
CA GLN A 388 -7.55 2.47 22.31
C GLN A 388 -8.10 3.88 22.11
N CYS A 389 -9.14 4.04 21.28
CA CYS A 389 -9.85 5.30 21.09
C CYS A 389 -11.00 5.37 22.10
N ASN A 390 -10.69 5.71 23.35
CA ASN A 390 -11.63 5.53 24.48
C ASN A 390 -12.91 6.36 24.39
N ASN A 391 -12.89 7.49 23.68
CA ASN A 391 -14.06 8.35 23.48
C ASN A 391 -14.80 8.07 22.17
N LEU A 392 -14.33 7.11 21.36
CA LEU A 392 -14.99 6.70 20.13
C LEU A 392 -16.26 5.91 20.48
N VAL A 393 -17.40 6.37 19.98
CA VAL A 393 -18.72 5.75 20.19
C VAL A 393 -19.26 5.15 18.90
N GLU A 394 -19.01 5.81 17.77
CA GLU A 394 -19.53 5.42 16.45
C GLU A 394 -18.38 5.32 15.43
N LEU A 395 -18.49 4.41 14.47
CA LEU A 395 -17.51 4.33 13.38
C LEU A 395 -17.88 5.26 12.22
N ASN A 396 -19.17 5.41 11.91
CA ASN A 396 -19.71 6.21 10.78
C ASN A 396 -18.91 6.08 9.46
N LEU A 397 -18.55 4.85 9.09
CA LEU A 397 -17.93 4.55 7.79
C LEU A 397 -19.02 4.25 6.75
N ASN A 398 -19.98 5.16 6.61
CA ASN A 398 -21.27 4.93 5.95
C ASN A 398 -21.13 4.48 4.48
N SER A 399 -20.09 4.94 3.80
CA SER A 399 -19.83 4.59 2.39
C SER A 399 -19.01 3.33 2.19
N LEU A 400 -18.50 2.70 3.26
CA LEU A 400 -17.56 1.58 3.17
C LEU A 400 -18.29 0.34 2.67
N LYS A 401 -17.94 -0.09 1.46
CA LYS A 401 -18.58 -1.21 0.77
C LYS A 401 -17.67 -2.41 0.59
N LEU A 402 -16.34 -2.20 0.57
CA LEU A 402 -15.40 -3.25 0.20
C LEU A 402 -14.05 -3.13 0.92
N ILE A 403 -13.65 -4.22 1.57
CA ILE A 403 -12.27 -4.50 1.96
C ILE A 403 -11.80 -5.69 1.13
N LYS A 404 -11.01 -5.43 0.08
CA LYS A 404 -10.61 -6.45 -0.91
C LYS A 404 -9.74 -7.54 -0.28
N THR A 405 -8.68 -7.12 0.41
CA THR A 405 -7.71 -8.04 1.05
C THR A 405 -7.48 -7.64 2.49
N GLY A 406 -7.39 -8.61 3.40
CA GLY A 406 -7.02 -8.40 4.80
C GLY A 406 -8.18 -8.51 5.78
N SER A 407 -7.82 -8.54 7.06
CA SER A 407 -8.73 -8.69 8.21
C SER A 407 -8.97 -7.33 8.88
N VAL A 408 -10.00 -7.25 9.71
CA VAL A 408 -10.33 -6.03 10.50
C VAL A 408 -10.10 -6.31 11.98
N ILE A 409 -9.48 -5.37 12.69
CA ILE A 409 -9.31 -5.42 14.14
C ILE A 409 -9.73 -4.11 14.79
N ILE A 410 -10.63 -4.20 15.76
CA ILE A 410 -11.20 -3.04 16.47
C ILE A 410 -11.20 -3.39 17.95
N ASN A 411 -10.17 -2.98 18.68
CA ASN A 411 -9.98 -3.44 20.05
C ASN A 411 -9.77 -2.30 21.05
N GLU A 412 -10.17 -2.54 22.30
CA GLU A 412 -9.94 -1.62 23.43
C GLU A 412 -10.54 -0.23 23.22
N ASN A 413 -11.67 -0.10 22.52
CA ASN A 413 -12.39 1.17 22.38
C ASN A 413 -13.61 1.13 23.32
N HIS A 414 -13.39 1.43 24.60
CA HIS A 414 -14.33 1.08 25.68
C HIS A 414 -15.73 1.69 25.58
N ARG A 415 -15.93 2.76 24.81
CA ARG A 415 -17.25 3.39 24.56
C ARG A 415 -17.85 3.07 23.18
N LEU A 416 -17.12 2.34 22.35
CA LEU A 416 -17.51 2.10 20.96
C LEU A 416 -18.68 1.11 20.90
N CYS A 417 -19.82 1.61 20.42
CA CYS A 417 -21.03 0.84 20.13
C CYS A 417 -21.10 0.53 18.62
N TYR A 418 -22.14 -0.18 18.16
CA TYR A 418 -22.43 -0.45 16.73
C TYR A 418 -21.47 -1.39 15.96
N VAL A 419 -20.27 -1.72 16.47
CA VAL A 419 -19.35 -2.64 15.75
C VAL A 419 -20.01 -3.98 15.41
N GLY A 420 -20.84 -4.50 16.32
CA GLY A 420 -21.58 -5.75 16.12
C GLY A 420 -22.84 -5.63 15.28
N THR A 421 -23.30 -4.41 14.95
CA THR A 421 -24.49 -4.21 14.09
C THR A 421 -24.14 -4.21 12.61
N VAL A 422 -22.88 -3.92 12.26
CA VAL A 422 -22.42 -3.85 10.87
C VAL A 422 -22.32 -5.25 10.24
N ASP A 423 -22.85 -5.40 9.03
CA ASP A 423 -22.73 -6.60 8.19
C ASP A 423 -21.33 -6.73 7.55
N TRP A 424 -20.34 -7.07 8.37
CA TRP A 424 -18.95 -7.24 7.96
C TRP A 424 -18.71 -8.35 6.93
N GLU A 425 -19.60 -9.35 6.85
CA GLU A 425 -19.48 -10.44 5.88
C GLU A 425 -19.70 -9.94 4.45
N SER A 426 -20.55 -8.93 4.26
CA SER A 426 -20.75 -8.29 2.95
C SER A 426 -19.61 -7.36 2.54
N ILE A 427 -18.87 -6.80 3.51
CA ILE A 427 -17.82 -5.80 3.27
C ILE A 427 -16.45 -6.47 3.06
N ILE A 428 -16.12 -7.50 3.83
CA ILE A 428 -14.80 -8.15 3.78
C ILE A 428 -14.80 -9.26 2.73
N GLN A 429 -14.12 -9.03 1.62
CA GLN A 429 -14.04 -10.00 0.52
C GLN A 429 -13.10 -11.17 0.86
N SER A 430 -12.00 -10.91 1.56
CA SER A 430 -11.03 -11.96 1.90
C SER A 430 -11.58 -12.92 2.95
N LYS A 431 -11.81 -14.17 2.54
CA LYS A 431 -12.32 -15.24 3.42
C LYS A 431 -11.15 -15.98 4.05
N GLY A 432 -11.23 -16.21 5.37
CA GLY A 432 -10.22 -17.00 6.10
C GLY A 432 -10.18 -18.47 5.72
N ASP A 433 -9.29 -19.25 6.35
CA ASP A 433 -9.18 -20.72 6.17
C ASP A 433 -10.48 -21.48 6.50
N GLN A 434 -11.43 -20.83 7.19
CA GLN A 434 -12.75 -21.34 7.53
C GLN A 434 -13.90 -20.68 6.73
N GLY A 435 -13.60 -19.87 5.70
CA GLY A 435 -14.61 -19.25 4.84
C GLY A 435 -15.36 -18.04 5.43
N LYS A 436 -15.04 -17.58 6.65
CA LYS A 436 -15.66 -16.41 7.31
C LYS A 436 -14.82 -15.14 7.20
N ALA A 437 -15.50 -13.99 7.26
CA ALA A 437 -14.87 -12.68 7.41
C ALA A 437 -14.06 -12.60 8.71
N LYS A 438 -12.82 -12.14 8.64
CA LYS A 438 -11.90 -12.06 9.79
C LYS A 438 -12.03 -10.70 10.49
N LEU A 439 -13.14 -10.46 11.18
CA LEU A 439 -13.26 -9.38 12.16
C LEU A 439 -12.77 -9.88 13.54
N ARG A 440 -11.92 -9.11 14.21
CA ARG A 440 -11.63 -9.27 15.64
C ARG A 440 -12.05 -8.00 16.37
N ALA A 441 -13.04 -8.11 17.25
CA ALA A 441 -13.53 -6.99 18.03
C ALA A 441 -13.62 -7.39 19.51
N GLU A 442 -12.65 -6.95 20.32
CA GLU A 442 -12.51 -7.31 21.73
C GLU A 442 -12.25 -6.06 22.57
N GLY A 443 -12.81 -5.98 23.78
CA GLY A 443 -12.61 -4.81 24.65
C GLY A 443 -13.29 -3.53 24.14
N ASN A 444 -14.34 -3.64 23.33
CA ASN A 444 -15.24 -2.51 23.03
C ASN A 444 -16.44 -2.52 23.99
N SER A 445 -17.35 -1.55 23.86
CA SER A 445 -18.53 -1.47 24.73
C SER A 445 -19.41 -2.72 24.64
N ASP A 446 -19.97 -3.15 25.78
CA ASP A 446 -20.87 -4.30 25.83
C ASP A 446 -22.22 -3.95 25.19
N SER A 447 -22.74 -4.86 24.36
CA SER A 447 -24.03 -4.66 23.68
C SER A 447 -25.19 -4.31 24.61
N LYS A 448 -25.23 -4.84 25.84
CA LYS A 448 -26.29 -4.52 26.81
C LYS A 448 -26.13 -3.11 27.35
N LEU A 449 -24.89 -2.65 27.55
CA LEU A 449 -24.60 -1.28 27.96
C LEU A 449 -25.02 -0.30 26.86
N CYS A 450 -24.68 -0.58 25.60
CA CYS A 450 -25.13 0.22 24.46
C CYS A 450 -26.66 0.33 24.41
N ILE A 451 -27.39 -0.77 24.62
CA ILE A 451 -28.87 -0.75 24.68
C ILE A 451 -29.38 0.11 25.85
N GLN A 452 -28.74 0.03 27.03
CA GLN A 452 -29.12 0.82 28.21
C GLN A 452 -28.88 2.32 28.03
N GLU A 453 -27.82 2.69 27.29
CA GLU A 453 -27.49 4.08 26.98
C GLU A 453 -28.23 4.60 25.74
N GLU A 454 -29.18 3.84 25.19
CA GLU A 454 -29.91 4.15 23.95
C GLU A 454 -28.97 4.36 22.75
N GLU A 455 -27.81 3.71 22.76
CA GLU A 455 -26.85 3.64 21.66
C GLU A 455 -27.17 2.45 20.75
N ILE A 456 -28.30 2.57 20.04
CA ILE A 456 -28.86 1.57 19.13
C ILE A 456 -29.18 2.19 17.77
N CYS A 457 -29.22 1.37 16.72
CA CYS A 457 -29.52 1.85 15.37
C CYS A 457 -30.87 2.59 15.30
N ASP A 458 -30.94 3.59 14.43
CA ASP A 458 -32.20 4.29 14.15
C ASP A 458 -33.32 3.30 13.78
N PRO A 459 -34.56 3.51 14.25
CA PRO A 459 -35.69 2.64 13.92
C PRO A 459 -35.98 2.52 12.41
N ASN A 460 -35.50 3.44 11.59
CA ASN A 460 -35.63 3.39 10.13
C ASN A 460 -34.56 2.51 9.46
N CYS A 461 -33.56 2.00 10.19
CA CYS A 461 -32.62 1.02 9.67
C CYS A 461 -33.30 -0.36 9.53
N ASN A 462 -32.92 -1.11 8.50
CA ASN A 462 -33.33 -2.49 8.34
C ASN A 462 -32.45 -3.46 9.18
N SER A 463 -32.64 -4.77 9.02
CA SER A 463 -31.91 -5.78 9.78
C SER A 463 -30.43 -5.92 9.40
N ARG A 464 -29.92 -5.20 8.39
CA ARG A 464 -28.49 -5.16 8.05
C ARG A 464 -27.68 -4.29 9.01
N GLY A 465 -28.35 -3.50 9.85
CA GLY A 465 -27.74 -2.70 10.91
C GLY A 465 -27.30 -1.31 10.47
N CYS A 466 -26.39 -0.73 11.25
CA CYS A 466 -25.95 0.66 11.11
C CYS A 466 -24.48 0.84 11.53
N TRP A 467 -23.91 1.98 11.15
CA TRP A 467 -22.57 2.44 11.55
C TRP A 467 -22.57 3.40 12.76
N GLY A 468 -23.76 3.84 13.19
CA GLY A 468 -24.01 4.87 14.20
C GLY A 468 -25.51 5.05 14.47
N LYS A 469 -25.86 6.00 15.32
CA LYS A 469 -27.24 6.18 15.82
C LYS A 469 -28.19 6.81 14.81
N GLN A 470 -27.70 7.61 13.87
CA GLN A 470 -28.55 8.48 13.04
C GLN A 470 -29.19 7.72 11.86
N PRO A 471 -30.32 8.21 11.31
CA PRO A 471 -30.98 7.59 10.15
C PRO A 471 -30.12 7.58 8.87
N GLU A 472 -29.11 8.43 8.75
CA GLU A 472 -28.10 8.39 7.69
C GLU A 472 -26.99 7.34 7.91
N ASP A 473 -26.90 6.76 9.11
CA ASP A 473 -25.90 5.75 9.47
C ASP A 473 -26.36 4.31 9.19
N CYS A 474 -27.60 4.12 8.73
CA CYS A 474 -28.11 2.82 8.34
C CYS A 474 -27.29 2.23 7.18
N LEU A 475 -26.96 0.94 7.23
CA LEU A 475 -26.42 0.24 6.07
C LEU A 475 -27.43 0.18 4.94
N GLU A 476 -28.72 0.05 5.30
CA GLU A 476 -29.84 0.07 4.37
C GLU A 476 -31.13 0.48 5.09
N CYS A 477 -31.97 1.25 4.40
CA CYS A 477 -33.24 1.73 4.94
C CYS A 477 -34.28 0.62 5.00
N ARG A 478 -35.14 0.66 6.02
CA ARG A 478 -36.29 -0.23 6.16
C ARG A 478 -37.37 0.05 5.10
N THR A 479 -37.53 1.31 4.73
CA THR A 479 -38.61 1.79 3.86
C THR A 479 -38.06 2.64 2.72
N TRP A 480 -37.75 3.92 2.96
CA TRP A 480 -37.29 4.82 1.90
C TRP A 480 -35.96 5.46 2.25
N ASN A 481 -35.05 5.49 1.28
CA ASN A 481 -33.85 6.32 1.33
C ASN A 481 -34.13 7.67 0.66
N ASN A 482 -34.16 8.73 1.44
CA ASN A 482 -34.28 10.10 0.95
C ASN A 482 -32.92 10.78 0.95
N MET A 483 -32.26 10.83 -0.21
CA MET A 483 -30.95 11.50 -0.39
C MET A 483 -29.88 11.10 0.65
N GLY A 484 -29.89 9.85 1.11
CA GLY A 484 -28.95 9.32 2.10
C GLY A 484 -29.51 9.16 3.51
N THR A 485 -30.72 9.65 3.79
CA THR A 485 -31.37 9.56 5.11
C THR A 485 -32.57 8.61 5.05
N CYS A 486 -32.65 7.65 5.97
CA CYS A 486 -33.77 6.72 6.03
C CYS A 486 -35.02 7.36 6.65
N VAL A 487 -36.17 7.26 5.97
CA VAL A 487 -37.44 7.85 6.41
C VAL A 487 -38.57 6.81 6.43
N SER A 488 -39.43 6.84 7.46
CA SER A 488 -40.43 5.79 7.70
C SER A 488 -41.64 5.79 6.75
N SER A 489 -42.06 6.95 6.23
CA SER A 489 -43.37 7.02 5.53
C SER A 489 -43.54 8.09 4.46
N GLN A 490 -42.81 9.20 4.48
CA GLN A 490 -42.96 10.28 3.50
C GLN A 490 -41.61 10.75 2.96
N CYS A 491 -41.49 10.73 1.64
CA CYS A 491 -40.48 11.49 0.91
C CYS A 491 -40.85 12.99 0.96
N ASP A 492 -39.85 13.86 0.79
CA ASP A 492 -40.09 15.30 0.74
C ASP A 492 -41.02 15.68 -0.42
N ILE A 493 -41.69 16.84 -0.31
CA ILE A 493 -42.55 17.37 -1.38
C ILE A 493 -41.73 17.48 -2.69
N GLY A 494 -42.32 17.01 -3.78
CA GLY A 494 -41.65 16.89 -5.07
C GLY A 494 -40.83 15.61 -5.26
N PHE A 495 -40.90 14.66 -4.31
CA PHE A 495 -40.36 13.32 -4.43
C PHE A 495 -41.44 12.28 -4.14
N PHE A 496 -41.29 11.08 -4.72
CA PHE A 496 -42.14 9.94 -4.44
C PHE A 496 -41.30 8.71 -4.09
N GLY A 497 -41.84 7.80 -3.28
CA GLY A 497 -41.16 6.55 -2.92
C GLY A 497 -41.28 5.53 -4.04
N ASN A 498 -40.15 5.20 -4.69
CA ASN A 498 -40.13 4.19 -5.74
C ASN A 498 -39.94 2.79 -5.14
N GLN A 499 -40.98 1.95 -5.20
CA GLN A 499 -40.99 0.60 -4.62
C GLN A 499 -39.93 -0.35 -5.19
N THR A 500 -39.36 -0.05 -6.36
CA THR A 500 -38.34 -0.87 -7.01
C THR A 500 -36.95 -0.52 -6.51
N SER A 501 -36.63 0.77 -6.44
CA SER A 501 -35.32 1.26 -5.99
C SER A 501 -35.23 1.46 -4.47
N MET A 502 -36.37 1.47 -3.78
CA MET A 502 -36.49 1.79 -2.34
C MET A 502 -35.94 3.18 -1.99
N THR A 503 -35.95 4.10 -2.96
CA THR A 503 -35.46 5.49 -2.83
C THR A 503 -36.55 6.51 -3.09
N CYS A 504 -36.42 7.69 -2.50
CA CYS A 504 -37.21 8.86 -2.87
C CYS A 504 -36.69 9.45 -4.18
N GLU A 505 -37.46 9.31 -5.25
CA GLU A 505 -37.11 9.80 -6.58
C GLU A 505 -37.84 11.11 -6.89
N LYS A 506 -37.16 12.01 -7.59
CA LYS A 506 -37.69 13.35 -7.87
C LYS A 506 -38.79 13.26 -8.91
N CYS A 507 -39.91 13.93 -8.65
CA CYS A 507 -40.99 14.10 -9.62
C CYS A 507 -40.54 14.88 -10.86
N SER A 508 -41.29 14.77 -11.96
CA SER A 508 -41.09 15.62 -13.14
C SER A 508 -41.16 17.11 -12.77
N PRO A 509 -40.44 18.01 -13.49
CA PRO A 509 -40.22 19.39 -13.06
C PRO A 509 -41.49 20.19 -12.69
N GLU A 510 -42.59 19.96 -13.40
CA GLU A 510 -43.87 20.67 -13.22
C GLU A 510 -44.82 19.98 -12.22
N CYS A 511 -44.50 18.78 -11.76
CA CYS A 511 -45.26 18.15 -10.67
C CYS A 511 -44.88 18.79 -9.33
N GLU A 512 -45.88 19.08 -8.50
CA GLU A 512 -45.69 19.40 -7.08
C GLU A 512 -45.66 18.12 -6.24
N THR A 513 -46.55 17.17 -6.56
CA THR A 513 -46.54 15.79 -6.03
C THR A 513 -46.73 14.81 -7.18
N CYS A 514 -46.21 13.59 -7.05
CA CYS A 514 -46.31 12.54 -8.07
C CYS A 514 -46.32 11.15 -7.44
N ASN A 515 -46.61 10.13 -8.26
CA ASN A 515 -46.46 8.72 -7.89
C ASN A 515 -45.58 7.91 -8.87
N GLY A 516 -44.86 8.60 -9.75
CA GLY A 516 -44.04 8.00 -10.80
C GLY A 516 -43.10 9.04 -11.44
N LEU A 517 -42.23 8.55 -12.32
CA LEU A 517 -41.22 9.36 -13.02
C LEU A 517 -41.77 10.07 -14.27
N GLY A 518 -42.88 9.61 -14.82
CA GLY A 518 -43.44 10.11 -16.07
C GLY A 518 -44.12 11.47 -15.90
N GLU A 519 -44.14 12.24 -16.98
CA GLU A 519 -44.80 13.57 -17.03
C GLU A 519 -46.31 13.52 -16.77
N PHE A 520 -46.93 12.33 -16.90
CA PHE A 520 -48.34 12.06 -16.61
C PHE A 520 -48.57 11.38 -15.24
N ASP A 521 -47.52 11.16 -14.45
CA ASP A 521 -47.60 10.55 -13.11
C ASP A 521 -47.71 11.61 -11.99
N CYS A 522 -47.90 12.89 -12.36
CA CYS A 522 -48.18 13.94 -11.40
C CYS A 522 -49.51 13.66 -10.66
N LEU A 523 -49.57 14.02 -9.38
CA LEU A 523 -50.79 14.03 -8.57
C LEU A 523 -51.29 15.48 -8.34
N SER A 524 -50.37 16.45 -8.34
CA SER A 524 -50.67 17.88 -8.36
C SER A 524 -49.63 18.65 -9.18
N CYS A 525 -50.03 19.78 -9.77
CA CYS A 525 -49.17 20.62 -10.60
C CYS A 525 -48.69 21.86 -9.83
N ARG A 526 -47.44 22.27 -10.06
CA ARG A 526 -46.88 23.51 -9.51
C ARG A 526 -47.55 24.75 -10.07
N HIS A 527 -47.80 24.73 -11.38
CA HIS A 527 -48.39 25.84 -12.13
C HIS A 527 -49.81 25.51 -12.58
N TYR A 528 -49.98 25.04 -13.82
CA TYR A 528 -51.29 24.76 -14.41
C TYR A 528 -51.49 23.29 -14.73
N THR A 529 -52.74 22.84 -14.61
CA THR A 529 -53.20 21.51 -14.96
C THR A 529 -53.84 21.55 -16.35
N PHE A 530 -53.31 20.79 -17.30
CA PHE A 530 -53.88 20.60 -18.61
C PHE A 530 -54.33 19.15 -18.77
N TYR A 531 -55.57 18.92 -19.22
CA TYR A 531 -56.04 17.57 -19.54
C TYR A 531 -55.84 17.33 -21.04
N ASN A 532 -54.80 16.57 -21.38
CA ASN A 532 -54.35 16.45 -22.76
C ASN A 532 -55.22 15.47 -23.57
N PRO A 533 -55.99 15.94 -24.58
CA PRO A 533 -56.88 15.10 -25.37
C PRO A 533 -56.15 14.02 -26.17
N ASP A 534 -54.92 14.32 -26.63
CA ASP A 534 -54.12 13.42 -27.47
C ASP A 534 -53.65 12.20 -26.68
N PHE A 535 -53.55 12.32 -25.36
CA PHE A 535 -53.21 11.24 -24.43
C PHE A 535 -54.40 10.77 -23.60
N GLY A 536 -55.61 10.81 -24.19
CA GLY A 536 -56.82 10.28 -23.55
C GLY A 536 -57.33 11.11 -22.37
N ASN A 537 -57.15 12.44 -22.42
CA ASN A 537 -57.47 13.39 -21.36
C ASN A 537 -56.74 13.08 -20.03
N ARG A 538 -55.51 12.58 -20.10
CA ARG A 538 -54.64 12.45 -18.93
C ARG A 538 -54.21 13.83 -18.44
N MET A 539 -54.00 13.92 -17.12
CA MET A 539 -53.50 15.13 -16.48
C MET A 539 -52.03 15.34 -16.84
N GLU A 540 -51.72 16.53 -17.33
CA GLU A 540 -50.39 17.00 -17.69
C GLU A 540 -50.15 18.34 -16.96
N CYS A 541 -49.00 18.47 -16.31
CA CYS A 541 -48.62 19.70 -15.63
C CYS A 541 -47.79 20.57 -16.56
N VAL A 542 -48.25 21.81 -16.78
CA VAL A 542 -47.66 22.74 -17.76
C VAL A 542 -47.34 24.08 -17.11
N THR A 543 -46.27 24.73 -17.58
CA THR A 543 -45.88 26.07 -17.12
C THR A 543 -46.86 27.14 -17.60
N ASP A 544 -47.42 26.96 -18.79
CA ASP A 544 -48.37 27.86 -19.44
C ASP A 544 -49.43 27.04 -20.19
N CYS A 545 -50.66 27.56 -20.27
CA CYS A 545 -51.73 26.88 -20.98
C CYS A 545 -51.45 26.81 -22.51
N PRO A 546 -51.57 25.62 -23.14
CA PRO A 546 -51.34 25.45 -24.57
C PRO A 546 -52.24 26.33 -25.45
N THR A 547 -51.83 26.54 -26.70
CA THR A 547 -52.60 27.32 -27.70
C THR A 547 -54.03 26.81 -27.82
N HIS A 548 -55.00 27.75 -27.90
CA HIS A 548 -56.46 27.49 -27.88
C HIS A 548 -57.06 27.09 -26.52
N THR A 549 -56.27 27.15 -25.46
CA THR A 549 -56.74 27.06 -24.07
C THR A 549 -56.34 28.31 -23.28
N ARG A 550 -57.01 28.57 -22.16
CA ARG A 550 -56.74 29.67 -21.23
C ARG A 550 -56.82 29.17 -19.79
N CYS A 551 -56.15 29.85 -18.87
CA CYS A 551 -56.31 29.55 -17.45
C CYS A 551 -57.75 29.86 -17.01
N SER A 552 -58.36 28.91 -16.30
CA SER A 552 -59.66 29.09 -15.65
C SER A 552 -59.59 30.22 -14.62
N THR A 553 -60.72 30.88 -14.39
CA THR A 553 -60.89 31.85 -13.30
C THR A 553 -61.09 31.18 -11.94
N ILE A 554 -61.30 29.86 -11.92
CA ILE A 554 -61.55 29.06 -10.71
C ILE A 554 -60.62 27.85 -10.76
N GLY A 555 -59.46 27.98 -10.12
CA GLY A 555 -58.42 26.93 -10.08
C GLY A 555 -57.39 27.03 -11.19
N ASN A 556 -56.21 26.43 -10.97
CA ASN A 556 -55.10 26.46 -11.91
C ASN A 556 -55.28 25.39 -13.00
N VAL A 557 -56.37 25.43 -13.77
CA VAL A 557 -56.69 24.45 -14.82
C VAL A 557 -56.81 25.17 -16.17
N CYS A 558 -56.27 24.58 -17.23
CA CYS A 558 -56.38 25.07 -18.59
C CYS A 558 -57.71 24.62 -19.22
N GLU A 559 -58.53 25.58 -19.63
CA GLU A 559 -59.84 25.36 -20.26
C GLU A 559 -59.82 25.84 -21.71
N LYS A 560 -60.65 25.24 -22.58
CA LYS A 560 -60.76 25.67 -23.98
C LYS A 560 -61.27 27.12 -24.06
N CYS A 561 -60.69 27.89 -24.99
CA CYS A 561 -61.25 29.17 -25.38
C CYS A 561 -62.60 28.95 -26.07
N TYR A 562 -63.61 29.78 -25.77
CA TYR A 562 -64.88 29.73 -26.49
C TYR A 562 -64.65 30.20 -27.93
N GLU A 563 -65.05 29.39 -28.91
CA GLU A 563 -65.23 29.85 -30.29
C GLU A 563 -66.46 30.76 -30.31
N ASN A 564 -66.26 32.06 -30.08
CA ASN A 564 -66.96 33.20 -30.70
C ASN A 564 -66.65 34.49 -29.92
N GLY A 565 -65.82 35.35 -30.51
CA GLY A 565 -65.53 36.72 -30.06
C GLY A 565 -64.12 37.15 -30.35
#